data_AF-A0A7V3VJ51-F1
#
_entry.id   AF-A0A7V3VJ51-F1
#
_cell.length_a   1.000
_cell.length_b   1.000
_cell.length_c   1.000
_cell.angle_alpha   90.00
_cell.angle_beta   90.00
_cell.angle_gamma   90.00
#
_symmetry.space_group_name_H-M   'P 1'
#
loop_
_entity.id
_entity.type
_entity.pdbx_description
1 polymer ?
#
loop_
_entity_poly.entity_id
_entity_poly.type
_entity_poly.pdbx_seq_one_letter_code
_entity_poly.pdbx_strand_id
1 'polypeptide(L)' 'ASTGCAFTLSASFGIAVAPDHGDDPETLIQRADQAMYRIKDSTKNGCAIYS' A
#
# COMPACT_ATOMS: atom_id res chain seq x y z
N ALA A 1 22.45 -13.48 -29.47
CA ALA A 1 21.08 -13.10 -29.04
C ALA A 1 21.10 -13.02 -27.52
N SER A 2 20.78 -11.87 -26.91
CA SER A 2 20.62 -11.77 -25.47
C SER A 2 19.30 -12.44 -25.09
N THR A 3 19.38 -13.59 -24.43
CA THR A 3 18.21 -14.29 -23.88
C THR A 3 17.58 -13.40 -22.81
N GLY A 4 16.32 -13.02 -22.97
CA GLY A 4 15.57 -12.28 -21.95
C GLY A 4 15.24 -13.16 -20.75
N CYS A 5 14.95 -12.54 -19.59
CA CYS A 5 14.46 -13.23 -18.40
C CYS A 5 13.12 -12.67 -17.95
N ALA A 6 12.26 -13.53 -17.39
CA ALA A 6 10.94 -13.17 -16.89
C ALA A 6 10.97 -13.00 -15.37
N PHE A 7 10.26 -12.00 -14.86
CA PHE A 7 10.12 -11.74 -13.44
C PHE A 7 8.65 -11.64 -13.04
N THR A 8 8.33 -12.17 -11.86
CA THR A 8 7.03 -11.99 -11.21
C THR A 8 7.16 -10.89 -10.17
N LEU A 9 6.32 -9.86 -10.29
CA LEU A 9 6.26 -8.75 -9.35
C LEU A 9 4.93 -8.79 -8.58
N SER A 10 4.98 -8.38 -7.32
CA SER A 10 3.80 -8.19 -6.46
C SER A 10 3.83 -6.79 -5.87
N ALA A 11 2.67 -6.26 -5.47
CA ALA A 11 2.56 -4.95 -4.84
C ALA A 11 1.73 -5.01 -3.56
N SER A 12 1.90 -4.02 -2.68
CA SER A 12 1.09 -3.89 -1.48
C SER A 12 0.57 -2.46 -1.40
N PHE A 13 -0.71 -2.31 -1.04
CA PHE A 13 -1.41 -1.04 -1.05
C PHE A 13 -1.99 -0.73 0.33
N GLY A 14 -2.02 0.55 0.68
CA GLY A 14 -2.72 1.03 1.86
C GLY A 14 -3.75 2.07 1.45
N ILE A 15 -4.88 2.08 2.13
CA ILE A 15 -6.07 2.85 1.77
C ILE A 15 -6.48 3.72 2.96
N ALA A 16 -6.65 5.02 2.73
CA ALA A 16 -7.27 5.96 3.65
C ALA A 16 -8.47 6.63 2.95
N VAL A 17 -9.46 7.08 3.72
CA VAL A 17 -10.77 7.55 3.24
C VAL A 17 -11.11 8.82 4.00
N ALA A 18 -11.38 9.91 3.30
CA ALA A 18 -11.89 11.13 3.93
C ALA A 18 -13.42 11.04 4.08
N PRO A 19 -14.00 11.60 5.16
CA PRO A 19 -13.34 12.27 6.29
C PRO A 19 -12.86 11.32 7.40
N ASP A 20 -13.25 10.04 7.36
CA ASP A 20 -13.04 9.07 8.44
C ASP A 20 -11.57 8.95 8.89
N HIS A 21 -10.66 8.99 7.91
CA HIS A 21 -9.23 8.89 8.11
C HIS A 21 -8.52 10.25 7.97
N GLY A 22 -9.23 11.37 8.12
CA GLY A 22 -8.66 12.71 8.08
C GLY A 22 -9.25 13.56 6.96
N ASP A 23 -9.11 14.87 7.14
CA ASP A 23 -9.78 15.88 6.31
C ASP A 23 -8.81 16.64 5.39
N ASP A 24 -7.51 16.36 5.51
CA ASP A 24 -6.47 16.97 4.68
C ASP A 24 -5.65 15.89 3.94
N PRO A 25 -5.09 16.22 2.76
CA PRO A 25 -4.35 15.26 1.95
C PRO A 25 -3.10 14.69 2.64
N GLU A 26 -2.41 15.47 3.47
CA GLU A 26 -1.15 15.04 4.10
C GLU A 26 -1.42 13.94 5.13
N THR A 27 -2.44 14.15 5.98
CA THR A 27 -2.94 13.15 6.93
C THR A 27 -3.40 11.87 6.23
N LEU A 28 -4.15 11.99 5.12
CA LEU A 28 -4.64 10.83 4.38
C LEU A 28 -3.51 10.01 3.75
N ILE A 29 -2.51 10.67 3.16
CA ILE A 29 -1.32 10.01 2.59
C ILE A 29 -0.54 9.28 3.69
N GLN A 30 -0.31 9.94 4.82
CA GLN A 30 0.42 9.34 5.94
C GLN A 30 -0.29 8.09 6.47
N ARG A 31 -1.62 8.12 6.59
CA ARG A 31 -2.42 6.99 7.07
C ARG A 31 -2.52 5.86 6.06
N ALA A 32 -2.64 6.17 4.76
CA ALA A 32 -2.55 5.18 3.70
C ALA A 32 -1.17 4.48 3.72
N ASP A 33 -0.08 5.21 3.92
CA ASP A 33 1.26 4.62 4.04
C ASP A 33 1.39 3.70 5.26
N GLN A 34 0.86 4.12 6.42
CA GLN A 34 0.81 3.25 7.61
C GLN A 34 0.02 1.95 7.34
N ALA A 35 -1.12 2.03 6.66
CA ALA A 35 -1.89 0.84 6.30
C ALA A 35 -1.13 -0.08 5.33
N MET A 36 -0.40 0.49 4.36
CA MET A 36 0.44 -0.26 3.44
C MET A 36 1.56 -1.00 4.19
N TYR A 37 2.19 -0.34 5.16
CA TYR A 37 3.26 -0.93 5.96
C TYR A 37 2.78 -2.15 6.76
N ARG A 38 1.55 -2.12 7.28
CA ARG A 38 0.93 -3.27 7.98
C ARG A 38 0.84 -4.51 7.07
N ILE A 39 0.52 -4.34 5.78
CA ILE A 39 0.51 -5.45 4.81
C ILE A 39 1.93 -5.89 4.48
N LYS A 40 2.86 -4.95 4.36
CA LYS A 40 4.26 -5.24 3.99
C LYS A 40 4.97 -6.10 5.03
N ASP A 41 4.59 -5.94 6.30
CA ASP A 41 5.16 -6.68 7.43
C ASP A 41 4.39 -7.98 7.77
N SER A 42 3.18 -8.17 7.21
CA SER A 42 2.36 -9.36 7.42
C SER A 42 2.35 -10.29 6.20
N THR A 43 1.30 -10.20 5.36
CA THR A 43 1.04 -11.14 4.25
C THR A 43 1.77 -10.78 2.96
N LYS A 44 2.11 -9.50 2.77
CA LYS A 44 2.51 -8.90 1.48
C LYS A 44 1.45 -9.14 0.39
N ASN A 45 1.72 -8.68 -0.84
CA ASN A 45 0.85 -8.89 -2.02
C ASN A 45 -0.67 -8.69 -1.77
N GLY A 46 -1.05 -7.54 -1.19
CA GLY A 46 -2.43 -7.30 -0.76
C GLY A 46 -2.71 -5.83 -0.44
N CYS A 47 -3.88 -5.55 0.15
CA CYS A 47 -4.25 -4.22 0.58
C CYS A 47 -4.81 -4.18 2.00
N ALA A 48 -4.63 -3.05 2.68
CA ALA A 48 -5.27 -2.76 3.97
C ALA A 48 -5.91 -1.37 3.97
N ILE A 49 -7.02 -1.25 4.68
CA ILE A 49 -7.63 0.03 5.02
C ILE A 49 -7.05 0.47 6.36
N TYR A 50 -6.75 1.77 6.48
CA TYR A 50 -6.31 2.36 7.75
C TYR A 50 -7.36 2.13 8.83
N SER A 51 -6.90 1.83 10.04
CA SER A 51 -7.73 1.58 11.22
C SER A 51 -7.06 2.12 12.46
#